data_AF-A0A397Q2K1-F1
#
_entry.id   AF-A0A397Q2K1-F1
#
_cell.length_a   1.000
_cell.length_b   1.000
_cell.length_c   1.000
_cell.angle_alpha   90.00
_cell.angle_beta   90.00
_cell.angle_gamma   90.00
#
_symmetry.space_group_name_H-M   'P 1'
#
loop_
_entity.id
_entity.type
_entity.pdbx_description
1 polymer ?
#
loop_
_entity_poly.entity_id
_entity_poly.type
_entity_poly.pdbx_seq_one_letter_code
_entity_poly.pdbx_strand_id
1 'polypeptide(L)'
;MAQATATGEVPAYTHGRGLRVILSIGFFLFLLFAVNAGAGTVWLATHNLPGTAAIFAVMFILGLVILLYIGIFLFAASHTRLELGEDGARMVLPNWRGPMPLFPYTEIEIPYDQIAAVETRGEIYRYLVMPTLMRSVSILRKDGERFTLGYIRENTTDPAVPFNEVAERIAERAGVSINKRGVVDCGNRFRVMVQDEPSWDSAECTPVDVEKARKREKWLWMLAFAVFAVAVIAAIGFQIAELYILTG
;
A
#
# COMPACT_ATOMS: atom_id res chain seq x y z
N MET A 1 -6.50 -6.69 -27.63
CA MET A 1 -6.38 -6.00 -28.92
C MET A 1 -7.21 -4.73 -28.86
N ALA A 2 -6.54 -3.58 -28.90
CA ALA A 2 -7.00 -2.31 -29.45
C ALA A 2 -5.71 -1.48 -29.62
N GLN A 3 -5.31 -1.24 -30.88
CA GLN A 3 -4.19 -0.39 -31.27
C GLN A 3 -4.66 1.06 -31.37
N ALA A 4 -3.85 1.99 -30.88
CA ALA A 4 -3.72 3.40 -31.27
C ALA A 4 -2.66 4.02 -30.32
N THR A 5 -1.68 4.84 -30.68
CA THR A 5 -1.13 5.40 -31.94
C THR A 5 0.09 6.21 -31.46
N ALA A 6 1.29 5.98 -32.00
CA ALA A 6 1.98 6.95 -32.86
C ALA A 6 2.26 8.35 -32.25
N THR A 7 2.90 8.40 -31.09
CA THR A 7 3.87 9.44 -30.67
C THR A 7 5.01 8.70 -29.98
N GLY A 8 6.24 9.22 -29.99
CA GLY A 8 7.42 8.58 -29.40
C GLY A 8 7.40 8.45 -27.87
N GLU A 9 6.23 8.23 -27.27
CA GLU A 9 5.99 8.14 -25.85
C GLU A 9 6.49 6.80 -25.31
N VAL A 10 7.67 6.82 -24.71
CA VAL A 10 8.11 5.73 -23.87
C VAL A 10 7.36 5.84 -22.54
N PRO A 11 6.52 4.85 -22.15
CA PRO A 11 5.88 4.88 -20.86
C PRO A 11 6.96 4.95 -19.78
N ALA A 12 6.95 6.02 -18.99
CA ALA A 12 7.92 6.18 -17.93
C ALA A 12 7.75 5.11 -16.86
N TYR A 13 6.51 4.68 -16.64
CA TYR A 13 6.21 3.53 -15.82
C TYR A 13 4.90 2.83 -16.18
N THR A 14 4.99 1.52 -16.39
CA THR A 14 3.84 0.59 -16.31
C THR A 14 4.24 -0.58 -15.45
N HIS A 15 3.32 -1.08 -14.61
CA HIS A 15 3.62 -2.24 -13.78
C HIS A 15 4.07 -3.43 -14.64
N GLY A 16 5.22 -3.98 -14.27
CA GLY A 16 5.78 -5.17 -14.89
C GLY A 16 4.74 -6.29 -14.94
N ARG A 17 4.63 -6.97 -16.08
CA ARG A 17 3.71 -8.12 -16.24
C ARG A 17 3.89 -9.16 -15.13
N GLY A 18 5.12 -9.34 -14.63
CA GLY A 18 5.44 -10.26 -13.53
C GLY A 18 4.71 -9.95 -12.22
N LEU A 19 4.67 -8.69 -11.78
CA LEU A 19 3.96 -8.32 -10.54
C LEU A 19 2.46 -8.62 -10.64
N ARG A 20 1.83 -8.29 -11.77
CA ARG A 20 0.41 -8.60 -12.02
C ARG A 20 0.15 -10.10 -12.01
N VAL A 21 1.06 -10.89 -12.61
CA VAL A 21 0.95 -12.36 -12.59
C VAL A 21 1.08 -12.91 -11.17
N ILE A 22 2.08 -12.46 -10.39
CA ILE A 22 2.27 -12.89 -9.00
C ILE A 22 1.05 -12.54 -8.15
N LEU A 23 0.56 -11.30 -8.24
CA LEU A 23 -0.63 -10.85 -7.51
C LEU A 23 -1.88 -11.62 -7.94
N SER A 24 -2.04 -11.94 -9.22
CA SER A 24 -3.18 -12.73 -9.72
C SER A 24 -3.14 -14.19 -9.24
N ILE A 25 -1.97 -14.83 -9.30
CA ILE A 25 -1.77 -16.20 -8.78
C ILE A 25 -2.00 -16.21 -7.27
N GLY A 26 -1.41 -15.24 -6.55
CA GLY A 26 -1.61 -15.09 -5.11
C GLY A 26 -3.08 -14.89 -4.75
N PHE A 27 -3.78 -14.00 -5.45
CA PHE A 27 -5.22 -13.78 -5.27
C PHE A 27 -6.01 -15.08 -5.43
N PHE A 28 -5.75 -15.85 -6.50
CA PHE A 28 -6.43 -17.12 -6.74
C PHE A 28 -6.14 -18.17 -5.65
N LEU A 29 -4.88 -18.30 -5.23
CA LEU A 29 -4.49 -19.25 -4.18
C LEU A 29 -5.11 -18.88 -2.82
N PHE A 30 -5.11 -17.60 -2.45
CA PHE A 30 -5.76 -17.13 -1.22
C PHE A 30 -7.28 -17.22 -1.29
N LEU A 31 -7.88 -17.04 -2.47
CA LEU A 31 -9.31 -17.28 -2.67
C LEU A 31 -9.66 -18.75 -2.44
N LEU A 32 -8.90 -19.66 -3.04
CA LEU A 32 -9.08 -21.09 -2.84
C LEU A 32 -8.89 -21.48 -1.37
N PHE A 33 -7.85 -20.95 -0.72
CA PHE A 33 -7.62 -21.15 0.70
C PHE A 33 -8.79 -20.65 1.55
N ALA A 34 -9.30 -19.44 1.31
CA ALA A 34 -10.42 -18.89 2.05
C ALA A 34 -11.70 -19.72 1.86
N VAL A 35 -12.01 -20.14 0.63
CA VAL A 35 -13.17 -21.02 0.37
C VAL A 35 -13.04 -22.34 1.12
N ASN A 36 -11.87 -22.97 1.11
CA ASN A 36 -11.63 -24.21 1.85
C ASN A 36 -11.70 -24.01 3.36
N ALA A 37 -11.12 -22.92 3.90
CA ALA A 37 -11.18 -22.61 5.32
C ALA A 37 -12.62 -22.35 5.77
N GLY A 38 -13.41 -21.62 4.99
CA GLY A 38 -14.83 -21.37 5.25
C GLY A 38 -15.66 -22.66 5.21
N ALA A 39 -15.49 -23.49 4.17
CA ALA A 39 -16.16 -24.79 4.06
C ALA A 39 -15.78 -25.73 5.21
N GLY A 40 -14.49 -25.81 5.55
CA GLY A 40 -13.97 -26.60 6.66
C GLY A 40 -14.52 -26.13 8.01
N THR A 41 -14.65 -24.82 8.22
CA THR A 41 -15.29 -24.25 9.42
C THR A 41 -16.71 -24.79 9.60
N VAL A 42 -17.54 -24.70 8.55
CA VAL A 42 -18.93 -25.17 8.58
C VAL A 42 -18.99 -26.68 8.78
N TRP A 43 -18.18 -27.45 8.04
CA TRP A 43 -18.16 -28.90 8.14
C TRP A 43 -17.78 -29.35 9.56
N LEU A 44 -16.69 -28.84 10.13
CA LEU A 44 -16.24 -29.18 11.49
C LEU A 44 -17.26 -28.79 12.56
N ALA A 45 -17.90 -27.62 12.43
CA ALA A 45 -18.94 -27.19 13.35
C ALA A 45 -20.15 -28.14 13.33
N THR A 46 -20.56 -28.62 12.15
CA THR A 46 -21.67 -29.59 12.02
C THR A 46 -21.33 -31.00 12.52
N HIS A 47 -20.04 -31.32 12.71
CA HIS A 47 -19.56 -32.61 13.19
C HIS A 47 -19.09 -32.57 14.67
N ASN A 48 -19.56 -31.58 15.44
CA ASN A 48 -19.24 -31.42 16.87
C ASN A 48 -17.74 -31.25 17.17
N LEU A 49 -16.98 -30.61 16.27
CA LEU A 49 -15.57 -30.26 16.46
C LEU A 49 -15.38 -28.73 16.58
N PRO A 50 -15.93 -28.08 17.62
CA PRO A 50 -15.98 -26.62 17.71
C PRO A 50 -14.61 -25.96 17.86
N GLY A 51 -13.64 -26.62 18.52
CA GLY A 51 -12.28 -26.11 18.68
C GLY A 51 -11.57 -25.99 17.33
N THR A 52 -11.58 -27.08 16.55
CA THR A 52 -11.00 -27.12 15.20
C THR A 52 -11.75 -26.21 14.24
N ALA A 53 -13.09 -26.13 14.35
CA ALA A 53 -13.90 -25.19 13.57
C ALA A 53 -13.50 -23.73 13.83
N ALA A 54 -13.25 -23.36 15.09
CA ALA A 54 -12.81 -22.01 15.44
C ALA A 54 -11.45 -21.65 14.82
N ILE A 55 -10.51 -22.60 14.76
CA ILE A 55 -9.22 -22.40 14.09
C ILE A 55 -9.43 -22.12 12.59
N PHE A 56 -10.26 -22.92 11.92
CA PHE A 56 -10.59 -22.71 10.51
C PHE A 56 -11.31 -21.37 10.27
N ALA A 57 -12.17 -20.94 11.21
CA ALA A 57 -12.84 -19.64 11.12
C ALA A 57 -11.86 -18.47 11.17
N VAL A 58 -10.86 -18.54 12.07
CA VAL A 58 -9.79 -17.54 12.14
C VAL A 58 -8.96 -17.52 10.86
N MET A 59 -8.60 -18.70 10.33
CA MET A 59 -7.90 -18.83 9.06
C MET A 59 -8.70 -18.22 7.89
N PHE A 60 -10.01 -18.45 7.86
CA PHE A 60 -10.91 -17.87 6.87
C PHE A 60 -10.89 -16.33 6.93
N ILE A 61 -11.07 -15.75 8.12
CA ILE A 61 -11.08 -14.29 8.30
C ILE A 61 -9.73 -13.69 7.88
N LEU A 62 -8.61 -14.28 8.31
CA LEU A 62 -7.28 -13.82 7.91
C LEU A 62 -7.07 -13.94 6.40
N GLY A 63 -7.53 -15.03 5.79
CA GLY A 63 -7.51 -15.24 4.35
C GLY A 63 -8.28 -14.15 3.60
N LEU A 64 -9.47 -13.78 4.07
CA LEU A 64 -10.27 -12.69 3.49
C LEU A 64 -9.56 -11.33 3.60
N VAL A 65 -8.94 -11.03 4.74
CA VAL A 65 -8.18 -9.78 4.92
C VAL A 65 -7.01 -9.73 3.95
N ILE A 66 -6.23 -10.81 3.81
CA ILE A 66 -5.13 -10.90 2.85
C ILE A 66 -5.65 -10.76 1.41
N LEU A 67 -6.75 -11.43 1.07
CA LEU A 67 -7.39 -11.35 -0.24
C LEU A 67 -7.79 -9.91 -0.58
N LEU A 68 -8.37 -9.18 0.38
CA LEU A 68 -8.73 -7.77 0.22
C LEU A 68 -7.51 -6.93 -0.12
N TYR A 69 -6.41 -7.08 0.62
CA TYR A 69 -5.16 -6.35 0.33
C TYR A 69 -4.59 -6.71 -1.04
N ILE A 70 -4.49 -8.00 -1.39
CA ILE A 70 -4.00 -8.42 -2.71
C ILE A 70 -4.90 -7.85 -3.82
N GLY A 71 -6.21 -7.85 -3.63
CA GLY A 71 -7.18 -7.28 -4.57
C GLY A 71 -6.96 -5.78 -4.78
N ILE A 72 -6.79 -5.01 -3.70
CA ILE A 72 -6.47 -3.58 -3.76
C ILE A 72 -5.16 -3.34 -4.53
N PHE A 73 -4.09 -4.08 -4.21
CA PHE A 73 -2.80 -3.92 -4.89
C PHE A 73 -2.84 -4.39 -6.35
N LEU A 74 -3.57 -5.46 -6.67
CA LEU A 74 -3.75 -5.93 -8.04
C LEU A 74 -4.54 -4.93 -8.87
N PHE A 75 -5.57 -4.32 -8.28
CA PHE A 75 -6.32 -3.26 -8.92
C PHE A 75 -5.43 -2.05 -9.21
N ALA A 76 -4.66 -1.60 -8.22
CA ALA A 76 -3.71 -0.52 -8.41
C ALA A 76 -2.66 -0.84 -9.46
N ALA A 77 -2.11 -2.05 -9.43
CA ALA A 77 -1.12 -2.51 -10.41
C ALA A 77 -1.68 -2.63 -11.84
N SER A 78 -2.99 -2.72 -12.02
CA SER A 78 -3.62 -2.82 -13.34
C SER A 78 -4.09 -1.48 -13.91
N HIS A 79 -4.33 -0.48 -13.06
CA HIS A 79 -4.90 0.80 -13.45
C HIS A 79 -3.92 1.97 -13.38
N THR A 80 -2.91 1.91 -12.52
CA THR A 80 -1.89 2.97 -12.45
C THR A 80 -1.06 3.02 -13.73
N ARG A 81 -1.01 4.21 -14.36
CA ARG A 81 -0.21 4.47 -15.56
C ARG A 81 0.48 5.82 -15.44
N LEU A 82 1.74 5.87 -15.86
CA LEU A 82 2.55 7.09 -15.89
C LEU A 82 3.25 7.18 -17.24
N GLU A 83 2.83 8.14 -18.04
CA GLU A 83 3.34 8.43 -19.38
C GLU A 83 4.01 9.80 -19.34
N LEU A 84 5.29 9.86 -19.69
CA LEU A 84 6.03 11.12 -19.76
C LEU A 84 6.25 11.41 -21.25
N GLY A 85 5.36 12.22 -21.81
CA GLY A 85 5.46 12.74 -23.17
C GLY A 85 6.50 13.85 -23.29
N GLU A 86 6.65 14.41 -24.48
CA GLU A 86 7.64 15.49 -24.73
C GLU A 86 7.26 16.79 -24.01
N ASP A 87 5.99 17.17 -24.06
CA ASP A 87 5.50 18.46 -23.54
C ASP A 87 4.81 18.37 -22.16
N GLY A 88 4.53 17.16 -21.67
CA GLY A 88 3.81 16.97 -20.42
C GLY A 88 3.80 15.56 -19.87
N ALA A 89 3.32 15.44 -18.63
CA ALA A 89 3.12 14.17 -17.95
C ALA A 89 1.63 13.81 -17.92
N ARG A 90 1.28 12.62 -18.39
CA ARG A 90 -0.06 12.03 -18.28
C ARG A 90 -0.03 10.90 -17.27
N MET A 91 -0.97 10.92 -16.35
CA MET A 91 -0.99 10.01 -15.22
C MET A 91 -2.40 9.58 -14.88
N VAL A 92 -2.56 8.27 -14.70
CA VAL A 92 -3.78 7.67 -14.16
C VAL A 92 -3.42 7.17 -12.77
N LEU A 93 -3.87 7.90 -11.76
CA LEU A 93 -3.54 7.67 -10.37
C LEU A 93 -4.80 7.54 -9.53
N PRO A 94 -4.77 6.79 -8.42
CA PRO A 94 -5.87 6.80 -7.47
C PRO A 94 -6.08 8.25 -6.98
N ASN A 95 -7.32 8.73 -7.06
CA ASN A 95 -7.77 10.03 -6.54
C ASN A 95 -7.95 9.95 -5.02
N TRP A 96 -6.91 9.54 -4.33
CA TRP A 96 -6.96 9.26 -2.91
C TRP A 96 -5.73 9.81 -2.22
N ARG A 97 -5.93 10.35 -1.02
CA ARG A 97 -4.89 10.90 -0.17
C ARG A 97 -4.66 9.94 1.01
N GLY A 98 -3.62 9.12 0.91
CA GLY A 98 -3.23 8.08 1.86
C GLY A 98 -2.65 6.82 1.19
N PRO A 99 -2.06 5.89 1.94
CA PRO A 99 -1.30 4.76 1.41
C PRO A 99 -2.14 3.54 1.00
N MET A 100 -3.46 3.57 1.19
CA MET A 100 -4.36 2.57 0.60
C MET A 100 -4.97 3.17 -0.68
N PRO A 101 -4.67 2.63 -1.87
CA PRO A 101 -5.24 3.14 -3.12
C PRO A 101 -6.71 2.73 -3.21
N LEU A 102 -7.59 3.60 -2.71
CA LEU A 102 -9.03 3.45 -2.88
C LEU A 102 -9.53 4.30 -4.05
N PHE A 103 -10.65 3.87 -4.61
CA PHE A 103 -11.32 4.50 -5.75
C PHE A 103 -11.87 5.90 -5.42
N PRO A 104 -12.07 6.78 -6.42
CA PRO A 104 -11.90 6.58 -7.87
C PRO A 104 -10.47 6.84 -8.37
N TYR A 105 -10.15 6.45 -9.61
CA TYR A 105 -8.92 6.86 -10.28
C TYR A 105 -9.19 8.15 -11.07
N THR A 106 -8.25 9.09 -11.02
CA THR A 106 -8.30 10.29 -11.83
C THR A 106 -7.19 10.24 -12.88
N GLU A 107 -7.56 10.64 -14.08
CA GLU A 107 -6.65 10.90 -15.15
C GLU A 107 -6.28 12.38 -15.14
N ILE A 108 -4.98 12.66 -15.09
CA ILE A 108 -4.43 14.00 -14.99
C ILE A 108 -3.37 14.14 -16.08
N GLU A 109 -3.43 15.24 -16.80
CA GLU A 109 -2.41 15.65 -17.76
C GLU A 109 -1.87 17.01 -17.34
N ILE A 110 -0.55 17.10 -17.11
CA ILE A 110 0.11 18.31 -16.64
C ILE A 110 1.22 18.67 -17.63
N PRO A 111 1.07 19.77 -18.38
CA PRO A 111 2.16 20.34 -19.18
C PRO A 111 3.35 20.73 -18.31
N TYR A 112 4.58 20.47 -18.76
CA TYR A 112 5.78 20.74 -17.98
C TYR A 112 5.97 22.23 -17.66
N ASP A 113 5.58 23.10 -18.58
CA ASP A 113 5.62 24.55 -18.43
C ASP A 113 4.63 25.08 -17.37
N GLN A 114 3.65 24.28 -16.95
CA GLN A 114 2.69 24.62 -15.89
C GLN A 114 3.12 24.12 -14.51
N ILE A 115 4.21 23.35 -14.43
CA ILE A 115 4.74 22.87 -13.15
C ILE A 115 5.53 24.00 -12.49
N ALA A 116 5.21 24.29 -11.23
CA ALA A 116 5.93 25.25 -10.40
C ALA A 116 7.02 24.58 -9.57
N ALA A 117 6.73 23.40 -9.02
CA ALA A 117 7.69 22.62 -8.23
C ALA A 117 7.27 21.15 -8.16
N VAL A 118 8.26 20.29 -7.91
CA VAL A 118 8.03 18.92 -7.44
C VAL A 118 8.42 18.89 -5.97
N GLU A 119 7.57 18.36 -5.11
CA GLU A 119 7.76 18.36 -3.67
C GLU A 119 7.75 16.94 -3.10
N THR A 120 8.59 16.69 -2.09
CA THR A 120 8.54 15.46 -1.30
C THR A 120 8.38 15.80 0.16
N ARG A 121 7.54 15.06 0.89
CA ARG A 121 7.30 15.27 2.32
C ARG A 121 7.27 13.95 3.06
N GLY A 122 7.83 13.90 4.26
CA GLY A 122 7.69 12.74 5.13
C GLY A 122 6.37 12.77 5.88
N GLU A 123 5.72 11.63 6.08
CA GLU A 123 4.40 11.53 6.69
C GLU A 123 4.33 10.35 7.64
N ILE A 124 3.97 10.61 8.88
CA ILE A 124 3.76 9.58 9.89
C ILE A 124 2.27 9.24 9.92
N TYR A 125 1.94 8.05 9.43
CA TYR A 125 0.59 7.49 9.50
C TYR A 125 0.46 6.52 10.66
N ARG A 126 -0.67 6.52 11.39
CA ARG A 126 -0.88 5.64 12.56
C ARG A 126 -1.96 4.59 12.31
N TYR A 127 -1.66 3.58 11.48
CA TYR A 127 -2.57 2.46 11.18
C TYR A 127 -2.71 1.51 12.35
N LEU A 128 -3.94 1.34 12.87
CA LEU A 128 -4.25 0.29 13.85
C LEU A 128 -3.21 0.16 14.98
N VAL A 129 -2.72 1.31 15.49
CA VAL A 129 -1.66 1.50 16.52
C VAL A 129 -0.20 1.61 16.02
N MET A 130 0.09 1.17 14.81
CA MET A 130 1.43 1.18 14.22
C MET A 130 1.72 2.50 13.52
N PRO A 131 2.73 3.28 13.97
CA PRO A 131 3.24 4.38 13.16
C PRO A 131 3.96 3.80 11.94
N THR A 132 3.73 4.37 10.77
CA THR A 132 4.40 4.01 9.52
C THR A 132 4.85 5.28 8.85
N LEU A 133 6.16 5.37 8.60
CA LEU A 133 6.73 6.51 7.89
C LEU A 133 6.63 6.29 6.38
N MET A 134 5.88 7.18 5.75
CA MET A 134 5.76 7.29 4.31
C MET A 134 6.45 8.56 3.83
N ARG A 135 6.78 8.59 2.55
CA ARG A 135 7.24 9.76 1.82
C ARG A 135 6.22 10.01 0.72
N SER A 136 5.49 11.11 0.81
CA SER A 136 4.62 11.57 -0.26
C SER A 136 5.46 12.33 -1.29
N VAL A 137 5.06 12.19 -2.54
CA VAL A 137 5.63 12.90 -3.68
C VAL A 137 4.48 13.64 -4.36
N SER A 138 4.68 14.91 -4.70
CA SER A 138 3.61 15.76 -5.23
C SER A 138 4.11 16.75 -6.27
N ILE A 139 3.25 17.06 -7.23
CA ILE A 139 3.46 18.11 -8.24
C ILE A 139 2.65 19.33 -7.82
N LEU A 140 3.29 20.49 -7.75
CA LEU A 140 2.65 21.79 -7.56
C LEU A 140 2.60 22.51 -8.92
N ARG A 141 1.40 22.89 -9.36
CA ARG A 141 1.20 23.70 -10.55
C ARG A 141 1.33 25.20 -10.24
N LYS A 142 1.58 26.00 -11.28
CA LYS A 142 1.69 27.46 -11.20
C LYS A 142 0.41 28.17 -10.78
N ASP A 143 -0.75 27.54 -10.94
CA ASP A 143 -2.04 28.01 -10.45
C ASP A 143 -2.26 27.71 -8.95
N GLY A 144 -1.32 27.02 -8.29
CA GLY A 144 -1.37 26.64 -6.88
C GLY A 144 -2.04 25.30 -6.62
N GLU A 145 -2.54 24.61 -7.65
CA GLU A 145 -3.11 23.27 -7.50
C GLU A 145 -2.02 22.23 -7.25
N ARG A 146 -2.30 21.26 -6.38
CA ARG A 146 -1.34 20.22 -5.98
C ARG A 146 -1.88 18.83 -6.24
N PHE A 147 -1.08 18.01 -6.92
CA PHE A 147 -1.38 16.62 -7.29
C PHE A 147 -0.39 15.66 -6.62
N THR A 148 -0.88 14.83 -5.71
CA THR A 148 -0.08 13.78 -5.08
C THR A 148 0.18 12.66 -6.09
N LEU A 149 1.45 12.40 -6.39
CA LEU A 149 1.88 11.32 -7.27
C LEU A 149 1.72 9.95 -6.60
N GLY A 150 2.04 9.87 -5.31
CA GLY A 150 1.96 8.63 -4.55
C GLY A 150 2.73 8.68 -3.24
N TYR A 151 2.73 7.56 -2.55
CA TYR A 151 3.40 7.37 -1.27
C TYR A 151 4.42 6.23 -1.38
N ILE A 152 5.65 6.48 -0.96
CA ILE A 152 6.71 5.49 -0.85
C ILE A 152 7.04 5.28 0.61
N ARG A 153 7.21 4.03 1.05
CA ARG A 153 7.77 3.80 2.39
C ARG A 153 9.20 4.35 2.46
N GLU A 154 9.50 5.15 3.47
CA GLU A 154 10.77 5.92 3.54
C GLU A 154 12.03 5.05 3.39
N ASN A 155 11.96 3.78 3.83
CA ASN A 155 13.07 2.83 3.87
C ASN A 155 13.05 1.81 2.72
N THR A 156 12.35 2.06 1.62
CA THR A 156 12.25 1.07 0.54
C THR A 156 12.28 1.75 -0.82
N THR A 157 13.12 1.24 -1.73
CA THR A 157 12.94 1.44 -3.17
C THR A 157 11.65 0.72 -3.52
N ASP A 158 10.55 1.46 -3.68
CA ASP A 158 9.23 0.87 -3.93
C ASP A 158 9.28 0.05 -5.23
N PRO A 159 9.18 -1.29 -5.16
CA PRO A 159 9.22 -2.14 -6.35
C PRO A 159 7.91 -2.09 -7.14
N ALA A 160 6.84 -1.54 -6.54
CA ALA A 160 5.53 -1.48 -7.14
C ALA A 160 5.33 -0.21 -7.96
N VAL A 161 5.87 0.96 -7.60
CA VAL A 161 5.92 2.15 -8.48
C VAL A 161 7.12 3.01 -8.11
N PRO A 162 8.06 3.31 -9.04
CA PRO A 162 9.24 4.12 -8.75
C PRO A 162 8.90 5.62 -8.74
N PHE A 163 8.04 6.08 -7.81
CA PHE A 163 7.57 7.47 -7.79
C PHE A 163 8.70 8.49 -7.65
N ASN A 164 9.83 8.14 -7.00
CA ASN A 164 11.00 9.02 -6.92
C ASN A 164 11.64 9.24 -8.30
N GLU A 165 11.86 8.18 -9.07
CA GLU A 165 12.48 8.29 -10.41
C GLU A 165 11.55 9.05 -11.36
N VAL A 166 10.24 8.79 -11.27
CA VAL A 166 9.24 9.51 -12.07
C VAL A 166 9.25 11.00 -11.71
N ALA A 167 9.30 11.33 -10.43
CA ALA A 167 9.35 12.71 -9.96
C ALA A 167 10.64 13.44 -10.35
N GLU A 168 11.78 12.75 -10.32
CA GLU A 168 13.06 13.25 -10.82
C GLU A 168 12.99 13.58 -12.31
N ARG A 169 12.44 12.68 -13.13
CA ARG A 169 12.26 12.93 -14.57
C ARG A 169 11.27 14.07 -14.86
N ILE A 170 10.19 14.18 -14.08
CA ILE A 170 9.24 15.28 -14.22
C ILE A 170 9.91 16.62 -13.86
N ALA A 171 10.65 16.66 -12.76
CA ALA A 171 11.37 17.85 -12.32
C ALA A 171 12.42 18.29 -13.36
N GLU A 172 13.19 17.34 -13.88
CA GLU A 172 14.18 17.57 -14.94
C GLU A 172 13.54 18.15 -16.21
N ARG A 173 12.46 17.52 -16.72
CA ARG A 173 11.78 17.98 -17.93
C ARG A 173 11.07 19.33 -17.77
N ALA A 174 10.56 19.62 -16.58
CA ALA A 174 9.99 20.91 -16.25
C ALA A 174 11.02 21.99 -15.90
N GLY A 175 12.31 21.63 -15.76
CA GLY A 175 13.36 22.56 -15.36
C GLY A 175 13.17 23.12 -13.94
N VAL A 176 12.54 22.36 -13.05
CA VAL A 176 12.27 22.74 -11.64
C VAL A 176 13.07 21.88 -10.67
N SER A 177 13.31 22.38 -9.46
CA SER A 177 13.95 21.60 -8.39
C SER A 177 12.95 20.71 -7.64
N ILE A 178 13.46 19.61 -7.06
CA ILE A 178 12.70 18.82 -6.08
C ILE A 178 12.88 19.45 -4.69
N ASN A 179 11.79 19.97 -4.15
CA ASN A 179 11.76 20.57 -2.82
C ASN A 179 11.48 19.49 -1.76
N LYS A 180 12.47 19.24 -0.90
CA LYS A 180 12.34 18.29 0.21
C LYS A 180 11.81 19.02 1.44
N ARG A 181 10.54 18.79 1.77
CA ARG A 181 9.92 19.25 3.03
C ARG A 181 10.26 18.28 4.17
N GLY A 182 10.07 18.73 5.41
CA GLY A 182 10.23 17.90 6.59
C GLY A 182 9.18 16.82 6.73
N VAL A 183 9.05 16.29 7.95
CA VAL A 183 8.10 15.22 8.27
C VAL A 183 6.89 15.81 8.97
N VAL A 184 5.67 15.36 8.67
CA VAL A 184 4.45 15.76 9.38
C VAL A 184 3.75 14.55 10.01
N ASP A 185 3.11 14.76 11.16
CA ASP A 185 2.25 13.73 11.79
C ASP A 185 0.85 13.85 11.21
N CYS A 186 0.37 12.77 10.57
CA CYS A 186 -0.95 12.74 9.95
C CYS A 186 -2.10 12.48 10.95
N GLY A 187 -1.78 12.34 12.24
CA GLY A 187 -2.76 12.19 13.30
C GLY A 187 -3.31 10.76 13.45
N ASN A 188 -4.42 10.63 14.18
CA ASN A 188 -4.92 9.35 14.68
C ASN A 188 -5.89 8.62 13.72
N ARG A 189 -5.66 7.29 13.58
CA ARG A 189 -6.52 6.15 13.16
C ARG A 189 -7.75 6.38 12.28
N PHE A 190 -8.73 7.16 12.71
CA PHE A 190 -9.97 7.42 11.97
C PHE A 190 -9.90 8.66 11.10
N ARG A 191 -9.06 9.62 11.49
CA ARG A 191 -8.93 10.89 10.80
C ARG A 191 -8.36 10.72 9.40
N VAL A 192 -7.39 9.84 9.19
CA VAL A 192 -6.82 9.59 7.86
C VAL A 192 -7.76 8.79 6.95
N MET A 193 -8.67 8.00 7.51
CA MET A 193 -9.67 7.27 6.72
C MET A 193 -10.90 8.12 6.37
N VAL A 194 -11.15 9.22 7.10
CA VAL A 194 -12.40 10.01 7.04
C VAL A 194 -12.16 11.49 6.70
N GLN A 195 -10.98 12.04 6.98
CA GLN A 195 -10.58 13.42 6.69
C GLN A 195 -9.37 13.42 5.75
N ASP A 196 -9.34 14.41 4.86
CA ASP A 196 -8.23 14.65 3.95
C ASP A 196 -6.86 14.68 4.66
N GLU A 197 -5.82 14.32 3.90
CA GLU A 197 -4.41 14.44 4.27
C GLU A 197 -4.09 15.81 4.88
N PRO A 198 -3.18 15.88 5.87
CA PRO A 198 -2.79 17.15 6.46
C PRO A 198 -2.32 18.09 5.37
N SER A 199 -2.75 19.36 5.46
CA SER A 199 -2.28 20.41 4.57
C SER A 199 -0.76 20.34 4.43
N TRP A 200 -0.26 20.57 3.22
CA TRP A 200 1.17 20.66 2.94
C TRP A 200 1.89 21.73 3.76
N ASP A 201 1.14 22.66 4.35
CA ASP A 201 1.62 23.72 5.23
C ASP A 201 1.47 23.37 6.73
N SER A 202 1.20 22.10 7.03
CA SER A 202 1.19 21.61 8.42
C SER A 202 2.57 21.72 9.06
N ALA A 203 2.60 22.00 10.36
CA ALA A 203 3.83 22.10 11.11
C ALA A 203 4.63 20.79 11.06
N GLU A 204 5.94 20.93 10.81
CA GLU A 204 6.86 19.80 10.74
C GLU A 204 7.12 19.24 12.15
N CYS A 205 7.23 17.92 12.23
CA CYS A 205 7.67 17.18 13.40
C CYS A 205 9.14 17.46 13.69
N THR A 206 9.49 17.42 14.98
CA THR A 206 10.90 17.47 15.36
C THR A 206 11.62 16.18 14.97
N PRO A 207 12.95 16.21 14.71
CA PRO A 207 13.72 14.99 14.44
C PRO A 207 13.58 13.92 15.53
N VAL A 208 13.37 14.34 16.78
CA VAL A 208 13.17 13.44 17.94
C VAL A 208 11.85 12.68 17.81
N ASP A 209 10.78 13.33 17.37
CA ASP A 209 9.47 12.69 17.19
C ASP A 209 9.48 11.67 16.04
N VAL A 210 10.18 12.02 14.95
CA VAL A 210 10.38 11.13 13.80
C VAL A 210 11.12 9.86 14.22
N GLU A 211 12.22 9.99 14.97
CA GLU A 211 13.00 8.84 15.42
C GLU A 211 12.22 7.98 16.44
N LYS A 212 11.44 8.61 17.31
CA LYS A 212 10.53 7.90 18.22
C LYS A 212 9.49 7.08 17.46
N ALA A 213 8.94 7.62 16.38
CA ALA A 213 8.00 6.92 15.52
C ALA A 213 8.66 5.69 14.85
N ARG A 214 9.87 5.84 14.28
CA ARG A 214 10.64 4.73 13.69
C ARG A 214 10.93 3.60 14.67
N LYS A 215 11.42 3.94 15.87
CA LYS A 215 11.68 2.94 16.93
C LYS A 215 10.41 2.19 17.34
N ARG A 216 9.29 2.92 17.46
CA ARG A 216 8.00 2.34 17.80
C ARG A 216 7.46 1.44 16.68
N GLU A 217 7.60 1.82 15.41
CA GLU A 217 7.27 0.98 14.26
C GLU A 217 8.02 -0.36 14.34
N LYS A 218 9.35 -0.29 14.47
CA LYS A 218 10.21 -1.48 14.57
C LYS A 218 9.82 -2.38 15.73
N TRP A 219 9.59 -1.80 16.91
CA TRP A 219 9.19 -2.55 18.10
C TRP A 219 7.83 -3.23 17.95
N LEU A 220 6.85 -2.54 17.37
CA LEU A 220 5.53 -3.12 17.12
C LEU A 220 5.57 -4.25 16.08
N TRP A 221 6.40 -4.13 15.04
CA TRP A 221 6.63 -5.25 14.12
C TRP A 221 7.24 -6.44 14.83
N MET A 222 8.29 -6.25 15.63
CA MET A 222 8.91 -7.34 16.41
C MET A 222 7.89 -8.01 17.33
N LEU A 223 7.07 -7.22 18.03
CA LEU A 223 6.01 -7.75 18.88
C LEU A 223 4.97 -8.55 18.08
N ALA A 224 4.51 -8.01 16.94
CA ALA A 224 3.54 -8.70 16.08
C ALA A 224 4.10 -10.03 15.57
N PHE A 225 5.35 -10.07 15.12
CA PHE A 225 6.03 -11.30 14.71
C PHE A 225 6.16 -12.30 15.86
N ALA A 226 6.53 -11.84 17.07
CA ALA A 226 6.64 -12.71 18.25
C ALA A 226 5.29 -13.32 18.63
N VAL A 227 4.23 -12.51 18.69
CA VAL A 227 2.86 -12.99 18.98
C VAL A 227 2.40 -13.99 17.92
N PHE A 228 2.63 -13.69 16.64
CA PHE A 228 2.30 -14.60 15.54
C PHE A 228 3.04 -15.93 15.67
N ALA A 229 4.35 -15.90 15.95
CA ALA A 229 5.15 -17.11 16.12
C ALA A 229 4.64 -17.97 17.29
N VAL A 230 4.33 -17.36 18.43
CA VAL A 230 3.75 -18.07 19.59
C VAL A 230 2.40 -18.68 19.24
N ALA A 231 1.53 -17.96 18.53
CA ALA A 231 0.24 -18.48 18.11
C ALA A 231 0.37 -19.69 17.17
N VAL A 232 1.30 -19.64 16.21
CA VAL A 232 1.58 -20.77 15.31
C VAL A 232 2.10 -21.97 16.09
N ILE A 233 3.07 -21.79 16.99
CA ILE A 233 3.62 -22.88 17.82
C ILE A 233 2.53 -23.50 18.70
N ALA A 234 1.69 -22.67 19.32
CA ALA A 234 0.58 -23.14 20.15
C ALA A 234 -0.45 -23.93 19.32
N ALA A 235 -0.78 -23.47 18.11
CA ALA A 235 -1.70 -24.17 17.22
C ALA A 235 -1.14 -25.53 16.78
N ILE A 236 0.15 -25.60 16.41
CA ILE A 236 0.82 -26.86 16.07
C ILE A 236 0.85 -27.80 17.28
N GLY A 237 1.22 -27.30 18.46
CA GLY A 237 1.25 -28.08 19.69
C GLY A 237 -0.12 -28.65 20.08
N PHE A 238 -1.18 -27.84 19.91
CA PHE A 238 -2.56 -28.28 20.11
C PHE A 238 -2.94 -29.43 19.15
N GLN A 239 -2.64 -29.27 17.85
CA GLN A 239 -2.93 -30.32 16.86
C GLN A 239 -2.16 -31.61 17.12
N ILE A 240 -0.88 -31.52 17.52
CA ILE A 240 -0.07 -32.69 17.88
C ILE A 240 -0.68 -33.40 19.10
N ALA A 241 -1.05 -32.65 20.14
CA ALA A 241 -1.66 -33.23 21.33
C ALA A 241 -3.01 -33.92 21.02
N GLU A 242 -3.84 -33.31 20.19
CA GLU A 242 -5.11 -33.88 19.74
C GLU A 242 -4.90 -35.19 18.95
N LEU A 243 -3.91 -35.23 18.04
CA LEU A 243 -3.55 -36.45 17.30
C LEU A 243 -3.05 -37.57 18.21
N TYR A 244 -2.24 -37.26 19.22
CA TYR A 244 -1.78 -38.24 20.20
C TYR A 244 -2.93 -38.83 21.01
N ILE A 245 -3.91 -38.01 21.42
CA ILE A 245 -5.10 -38.48 22.15
C ILE A 245 -6.00 -39.37 21.28
N LEU A 246 -6.07 -39.13 19.97
CA LEU A 246 -6.90 -39.91 19.05
C LEU A 246 -6.25 -41.22 18.59
N THR A 247 -4.92 -41.36 18.73
CA THR A 247 -4.15 -42.52 18.23
C THR A 247 -3.58 -43.43 19.32
N GLY A 248 -3.63 -43.01 20.59
CA GLY A 248 -3.20 -43.78 21.76
C GLY A 248 -4.36 -44.31 22.59
#